data_AF-A0A1F9YQE0-F1
#
_entry.id   AF-A0A1F9YQE0-F1
#
_cell.length_a   1.000
_cell.length_b   1.000
_cell.length_c   1.000
_cell.angle_alpha   90.00
_cell.angle_beta   90.00
_cell.angle_gamma   90.00
#
_symmetry.space_group_name_H-M   'P 1'
#
loop_
_entity.id
_entity.type
_entity.pdbx_description
1 polymer ?
#
loop_
_entity_poly.entity_id
_entity_poly.type
_entity_poly.pdbx_seq_one_letter_code
_entity_poly.pdbx_strand_id
1 'polypeptide(L)'
;MSDCLFCRIVRREIPAQIVHEDEQALVFKDVDPQAPTHVLVVPKKHLGSLAASTDEDLALLGHLQRLACRVAEGASLSSFRLVTNSGR
;
A
#
# COMPACT_ATOMS: atom_id res chain seq x y z
N MET A 1 6.97 -6.35 -15.58
CA MET A 1 7.55 -5.49 -14.52
C MET A 1 7.71 -4.03 -14.96
N SER A 2 8.05 -3.75 -16.22
CA SER A 2 8.31 -2.38 -16.73
C SER A 2 7.11 -1.42 -16.66
N ASP A 3 5.87 -1.92 -16.72
CA ASP A 3 4.67 -1.06 -16.85
C ASP A 3 3.84 -0.91 -15.57
N CYS A 4 4.31 -1.43 -14.43
CA CYS A 4 3.57 -1.28 -13.18
C CYS A 4 3.75 0.13 -12.61
N LEU A 5 2.69 0.93 -12.61
CA LEU A 5 2.67 2.30 -12.06
C LEU A 5 3.20 2.34 -10.62
N PHE A 6 2.74 1.44 -9.74
CA PHE A 6 3.17 1.42 -8.35
C PHE A 6 4.65 1.04 -8.17
N CYS A 7 5.20 0.17 -9.02
CA CYS A 7 6.64 -0.11 -9.01
C CYS A 7 7.45 1.14 -9.37
N ARG A 8 6.97 1.96 -10.30
CA ARG A 8 7.62 3.23 -10.66
C ARG A 8 7.57 4.24 -9.50
N ILE A 9 6.48 4.28 -8.73
CA ILE A 9 6.39 5.07 -7.49
C ILE A 9 7.40 4.58 -6.44
N VAL A 10 7.45 3.28 -6.19
CA VAL A 10 8.41 2.66 -5.25
C VAL A 10 9.86 2.98 -5.63
N ARG A 11 10.17 2.97 -6.94
CA ARG A 11 11.49 3.32 -7.48
C ARG A 11 11.78 4.81 -7.58
N ARG A 12 10.85 5.68 -7.17
CA ARG A 12 10.96 7.15 -7.27
C ARG A 12 11.05 7.69 -8.70
N GLU A 13 10.63 6.92 -9.69
CA GLU A 13 10.62 7.34 -11.11
C GLU A 13 9.46 8.31 -11.41
N ILE A 14 8.39 8.24 -10.61
CA ILE A 14 7.25 9.15 -10.67
C ILE A 14 6.90 9.64 -9.26
N PRO A 15 6.46 10.90 -9.11
CA PRO A 15 6.18 11.48 -7.80
C PRO A 15 4.93 10.88 -7.16
N ALA A 16 4.93 10.79 -5.84
CA ALA A 16 3.77 10.48 -5.02
C ALA A 16 3.87 11.22 -3.68
N GLN A 17 2.74 11.54 -3.06
CA GLN A 17 2.70 12.13 -1.72
C GLN A 17 2.88 11.01 -0.69
N ILE A 18 4.13 10.74 -0.33
CA ILE A 18 4.50 9.68 0.62
C ILE A 18 4.09 10.08 2.03
N VAL A 19 3.39 9.18 2.72
CA VAL A 19 2.96 9.32 4.11
C VAL A 19 3.88 8.52 5.03
N HIS A 20 4.34 7.35 4.57
CA HIS A 20 5.23 6.47 5.32
C HIS A 20 6.06 5.61 4.36
N GLU A 21 7.26 5.24 4.79
CA GLU A 21 8.11 4.27 4.10
C GLU A 21 8.91 3.46 5.12
N ASP A 22 8.99 2.15 4.91
CA ASP A 22 9.93 1.28 5.60
C ASP A 22 10.64 0.33 4.63
N GLU A 23 11.31 -0.69 5.14
CA GLU A 23 12.07 -1.65 4.33
C GLU A 23 11.17 -2.48 3.40
N GLN A 24 9.92 -2.73 3.78
CA GLN A 24 9.04 -3.69 3.09
C GLN A 24 7.92 -3.01 2.30
N ALA A 25 7.52 -1.80 2.68
CA ALA A 25 6.34 -1.14 2.15
C ALA A 25 6.51 0.37 1.95
N LEU A 26 5.62 0.92 1.12
CA LEU A 26 5.46 2.35 0.88
C LEU A 26 3.98 2.72 1.04
N VAL A 27 3.71 3.81 1.74
CA VAL A 27 2.37 4.38 1.91
C VAL A 27 2.33 5.76 1.30
N PHE A 28 1.36 6.01 0.43
CA PHE A 28 1.18 7.31 -0.22
C PHE A 28 -0.29 7.62 -0.43
N LYS A 29 -0.62 8.91 -0.57
CA LYS A 29 -2.00 9.34 -0.84
C LYS A 29 -2.46 8.88 -2.22
N ASP A 30 -3.72 8.46 -2.30
CA ASP A 30 -4.35 8.21 -3.58
C ASP A 30 -4.47 9.51 -4.39
N VAL A 31 -4.32 9.42 -5.70
CA VAL A 31 -4.48 10.57 -6.62
C VAL A 31 -5.96 10.90 -6.82
N ASP A 32 -6.85 9.92 -6.67
CA ASP A 32 -8.30 10.06 -6.76
C ASP A 32 -8.99 9.59 -5.46
N PRO A 33 -8.86 10.38 -4.37
CA PRO A 33 -9.32 9.98 -3.04
C PRO A 33 -10.85 9.85 -2.95
N GLN A 34 -11.33 8.72 -2.41
CA GLN A 34 -12.76 8.44 -2.21
C GLN A 34 -13.26 8.76 -0.79
N ALA A 35 -12.38 9.33 0.05
CA ALA A 35 -12.63 9.72 1.43
C ALA A 35 -11.66 10.85 1.83
N PRO A 36 -11.93 11.61 2.90
CA PRO A 36 -11.04 12.68 3.38
C PRO A 36 -9.60 12.20 3.64
N THR A 37 -9.46 10.98 4.14
CA THR A 37 -8.18 10.27 4.20
C THR A 37 -8.28 9.01 3.35
N HIS A 38 -7.57 8.98 2.23
CA HIS A 38 -7.43 7.81 1.36
C HIS A 38 -5.97 7.62 0.97
N VAL A 39 -5.38 6.51 1.41
CA VAL A 39 -3.98 6.16 1.18
C VAL A 39 -3.87 4.73 0.68
N LEU A 40 -2.84 4.46 -0.12
CA LEU A 40 -2.50 3.14 -0.60
C LEU A 40 -1.29 2.62 0.18
N VAL A 41 -1.38 1.39 0.69
CA VAL A 41 -0.29 0.67 1.36
C VAL A 41 0.20 -0.40 0.39
N VAL A 42 1.40 -0.21 -0.17
CA VAL A 42 1.92 -1.02 -1.27
C VAL A 42 3.23 -1.70 -0.87
N PRO A 43 3.39 -3.02 -1.09
CA PRO A 43 4.67 -3.69 -0.86
C PRO A 43 5.73 -3.23 -1.87
N LYS A 44 6.98 -3.15 -1.42
CA LYS A 44 8.13 -2.93 -2.32
C LYS A 44 8.39 -4.16 -3.21
N LYS A 45 8.10 -5.37 -2.70
CA LYS A 45 8.03 -6.60 -3.51
C LYS A 45 6.85 -6.48 -4.48
N HIS A 46 7.10 -6.70 -5.77
CA HIS A 46 6.01 -6.72 -6.76
C HIS A 46 5.16 -7.98 -6.59
N LEU A 47 3.86 -7.79 -6.37
CA LEU A 47 2.82 -8.82 -6.40
C LEU A 47 1.76 -8.40 -7.42
N GLY A 48 1.46 -9.25 -8.40
CA GLY A 48 0.52 -8.90 -9.48
C GLY A 48 -0.93 -8.75 -9.00
N SER A 49 -1.32 -9.49 -7.96
CA SER A 49 -2.59 -9.37 -7.23
C SER A 49 -2.47 -10.14 -5.91
N LEU A 50 -3.45 -10.02 -5.01
CA LEU A 50 -3.48 -10.86 -3.80
C LEU A 50 -3.62 -12.35 -4.16
N ALA A 51 -4.36 -12.68 -5.23
CA ALA A 51 -4.52 -14.06 -5.68
C ALA A 51 -3.21 -14.73 -6.15
N ALA A 52 -2.15 -13.94 -6.40
CA ALA A 52 -0.84 -14.43 -6.80
C ALA A 52 0.15 -14.56 -5.63
N SER A 53 -0.25 -14.23 -4.40
CA SER A 53 0.61 -14.40 -3.23
C SER A 53 0.77 -15.87 -2.86
N THR A 54 1.92 -16.22 -2.27
CA THR A 54 2.17 -17.57 -1.75
C THR A 54 2.29 -17.53 -0.21
N ASP A 55 2.46 -18.71 0.41
CA ASP A 55 2.68 -18.81 1.86
C ASP A 55 3.93 -18.03 2.33
N GLU A 56 4.90 -17.81 1.44
CA GLU A 56 6.08 -16.98 1.72
C GLU A 56 5.74 -15.50 1.93
N ASP A 57 4.59 -15.04 1.42
CA ASP A 57 4.14 -13.66 1.53
C ASP A 57 3.34 -13.37 2.81
N LEU A 58 3.03 -14.39 3.63
CA LEU A 58 2.18 -14.22 4.82
C LEU A 58 2.69 -13.13 5.76
N ALA A 59 3.99 -13.11 6.03
CA ALA A 59 4.61 -12.10 6.89
C ALA A 59 4.50 -10.69 6.28
N LEU A 60 4.72 -10.56 4.98
CA LEU A 60 4.58 -9.30 4.24
C LEU A 60 3.14 -8.80 4.28
N LEU A 61 2.16 -9.66 3.99
CA LEU A 61 0.74 -9.30 4.01
C LEU A 61 0.28 -8.87 5.41
N GLY A 62 0.70 -9.58 6.46
CA GLY A 62 0.45 -9.18 7.85
C GLY A 62 1.09 -7.84 8.21
N HIS A 63 2.32 -7.60 7.73
CA HIS A 63 3.00 -6.33 7.87
C HIS A 63 2.21 -5.18 7.24
N LEU A 64 1.70 -5.33 6.00
CA LEU A 64 0.90 -4.30 5.32
C LEU A 64 -0.37 -3.95 6.11
N GLN A 65 -1.08 -4.96 6.65
CA GLN A 65 -2.28 -4.71 7.46
C GLN A 65 -1.95 -3.96 8.76
N ARG A 66 -0.88 -4.34 9.47
CA ARG A 66 -0.45 -3.63 10.68
C ARG A 66 0.08 -2.23 10.39
N LEU A 67 0.69 -2.02 9.23
CA LEU A 67 1.12 -0.70 8.79
C LEU A 67 -0.08 0.22 8.54
N ALA A 68 -1.17 -0.28 7.94
CA ALA A 68 -2.40 0.49 7.78
C ALA A 68 -2.95 0.99 9.13
N CYS A 69 -2.95 0.15 10.19
CA CYS A 69 -3.33 0.57 11.53
C CYS A 69 -2.44 1.70 12.06
N ARG A 70 -1.12 1.57 11.94
CA ARG A 70 -0.15 2.59 12.39
C ARG A 70 -0.34 3.93 11.68
N VAL A 71 -0.64 3.89 10.38
CA VAL A 71 -0.93 5.09 9.59
C VAL A 71 -2.24 5.75 10.05
N ALA A 72 -3.28 4.96 10.33
CA ALA A 72 -4.55 5.46 10.86
C ALA A 72 -4.39 6.09 12.26
N GLU A 73 -3.63 5.45 13.15
CA GLU A 73 -3.27 5.96 14.48
C GLU A 73 -2.52 7.29 14.38
N GLY A 74 -1.49 7.37 13.53
CA GLY A 74 -0.73 8.61 13.28
C GLY A 74 -1.58 9.75 12.70
N ALA A 75 -2.67 9.41 12.00
CA ALA A 75 -3.65 10.36 11.48
C ALA A 75 -4.82 10.64 12.46
N SER A 76 -4.77 10.12 13.70
CA SER A 76 -5.83 10.25 14.72
C SER A 76 -7.22 9.79 14.23
N LEU A 77 -7.27 8.77 13.37
CA LEU A 77 -8.51 8.19 12.87
C LEU A 77 -9.04 7.13 13.85
N SER A 78 -10.29 7.30 14.30
CA SER A 78 -10.95 6.34 15.20
C SER A 78 -11.44 5.07 14.51
N SER A 79 -11.58 5.10 13.19
CA SER A 79 -11.95 3.95 12.36
C SER A 79 -11.46 4.15 10.92
N PHE A 80 -11.32 3.04 10.20
CA PHE A 80 -10.98 3.04 8.79
C PHE A 80 -11.48 1.76 8.13
N ARG A 81 -11.46 1.73 6.80
CA ARG A 81 -11.75 0.53 6.00
C ARG A 81 -10.49 0.14 5.24
N LEU A 82 -10.13 -1.14 5.28
CA LEU A 82 -9.08 -1.71 4.44
C LEU A 82 -9.73 -2.47 3.28
N VAL A 83 -9.28 -2.20 2.05
CA VAL A 83 -9.81 -2.83 0.84
C VAL A 83 -8.64 -3.37 0.02
N THR A 84 -8.75 -4.61 -0.43
CA THR A 84 -7.83 -5.22 -1.39
C THR A 84 -8.64 -5.76 -2.55
N ASN A 85 -8.44 -5.20 -3.74
CA ASN A 85 -9.09 -5.67 -4.95
C ASN A 85 -8.19 -6.68 -5.67
N SER A 86 -8.75 -7.79 -6.15
CA SER A 86 -8.04 -8.78 -6.97
C SER A 86 -8.90 -9.20 -8.15
N GLY A 87 -8.37 -9.01 -9.35
CA GLY A 87 -9.16 -9.12 -10.58
C GLY A 87 -9.57 -7.75 -11.11
N ARG A 88 -10.62 -7.73 -11.93
CA ARG A 88 -11.12 -6.54 -12.62
C ARG A 88 -12.46 -6.13 -12.06
#